data_AF-A0A482V9T8-F1
#
_entry.id   AF-A0A482V9T8-F1
#
_cell.length_a   1.000
_cell.length_b   1.000
_cell.length_c   1.000
_cell.angle_alpha   90.00
_cell.angle_beta   90.00
_cell.angle_gamma   90.00
#
_symmetry.space_group_name_H-M   'P 1'
#
loop_
_entity.id
_entity.type
_entity.pdbx_description
1 polymer ?
#
loop_
_entity_poly.entity_id
_entity_poly.type
_entity_poly.pdbx_seq_one_letter_code
_entity_poly.pdbx_strand_id
1 'polypeptide(L)'
;MEATKLEDASQESQFQPLDEAKKKFLEQALQSLTIDVIEALLKQIKILEKVDTLGDGDDATEYITALDTISEFVCDIDTANDFHKIGGFVIMQPCLKCKNPKIRAEACNLLAELCQNNPYCQRVVLENGFMPMLIEIVEYDPEVEVVAKALYAVSCIVRQNATGCAQFIQYKGIQIFLNTLQRNVEKFNIKICFLLNVLCTSQADFKSRLIFIGYIPVLFSLISSPPRSSDEHVLALLLKLIEENPSAVNDCKQNALSAKEVLEHYSSAVKGKEEYLNEEEYCNSIYNVLFPQN
;
A
#
# COMPACT_ATOMS: atom_id res chain seq x y z
N MET A 1 -39.96 7.30 46.33
CA MET A 1 -39.57 7.30 47.76
C MET A 1 -40.37 6.18 48.41
N GLU A 2 -39.89 5.06 48.93
CA GLU A 2 -38.59 4.42 49.18
C GLU A 2 -39.00 2.94 49.32
N ALA A 3 -38.71 1.96 48.46
CA ALA A 3 -37.49 1.58 47.75
C ALA A 3 -36.29 1.29 48.66
N THR A 4 -36.49 0.59 49.78
CA THR A 4 -35.40 0.01 50.59
C THR A 4 -35.92 -1.11 51.50
N LYS A 5 -36.13 -2.31 50.95
CA LYS A 5 -36.17 -3.57 51.73
C LYS A 5 -35.61 -4.73 50.89
N LEU A 6 -34.28 -4.80 50.90
CA LEU A 6 -33.51 -6.04 51.12
C LEU A 6 -33.69 -7.17 50.09
N GLU A 7 -33.49 -6.88 48.80
CA GLU A 7 -32.85 -7.85 47.90
C GLU A 7 -31.36 -7.51 47.84
N ASP A 8 -30.67 -7.78 48.96
CA ASP A 8 -29.23 -7.81 49.00
C ASP A 8 -28.78 -9.10 48.30
N ALA A 9 -28.71 -9.05 46.97
CA ALA A 9 -28.03 -10.07 46.19
C ALA A 9 -26.53 -9.82 46.31
N SER A 10 -26.00 -10.03 47.51
CA SER A 10 -24.58 -10.21 47.77
C SER A 10 -24.15 -11.56 47.18
N GLN A 11 -24.05 -11.63 45.85
CA GLN A 11 -23.16 -12.59 45.20
C GLN A 11 -21.90 -11.84 44.82
N GLU A 12 -21.01 -11.70 45.80
CA GLU A 12 -19.59 -11.51 45.52
C GLU A 12 -19.21 -12.54 44.45
N SER A 13 -18.78 -12.07 43.27
CA SER A 13 -18.24 -12.96 42.26
C SER A 13 -16.98 -13.60 42.84
N GLN A 14 -17.13 -14.79 43.41
CA GLN A 14 -15.98 -15.60 43.82
C GLN A 14 -15.25 -16.02 42.56
N PHE A 15 -14.29 -15.19 42.13
CA PHE A 15 -13.24 -15.60 41.21
C PHE A 15 -12.47 -16.72 41.91
N GLN A 16 -12.87 -17.96 41.67
CA GLN A 16 -12.10 -19.11 42.13
C GLN A 16 -10.79 -19.14 41.33
N PRO A 17 -9.62 -19.13 41.99
CA PRO A 17 -8.35 -19.27 41.29
C PRO A 17 -8.36 -20.61 40.53
N LEU A 18 -7.92 -20.57 39.27
CA LEU A 18 -7.91 -21.72 38.39
C LEU A 18 -7.12 -22.87 39.04
N ASP A 19 -7.79 -24.01 39.31
CA ASP A 19 -7.13 -25.21 39.84
C ASP A 19 -5.89 -25.54 39.01
N GLU A 20 -4.78 -25.88 39.67
CA GLU A 20 -3.49 -26.10 39.01
C GLU A 20 -3.55 -27.20 37.94
N ALA A 21 -4.43 -28.20 38.14
CA ALA A 21 -4.71 -29.24 37.16
C ALA A 21 -5.48 -28.73 35.94
N LYS A 22 -6.46 -27.83 36.13
CA LYS A 22 -7.18 -27.17 35.03
C LYS A 22 -6.28 -26.21 34.28
N LYS A 23 -5.38 -25.50 34.98
CA LYS A 23 -4.37 -24.63 34.39
C LYS A 23 -3.42 -25.42 33.49
N LYS A 24 -2.84 -26.53 33.98
CA LYS A 24 -1.99 -27.41 33.18
C LYS A 24 -2.73 -28.05 32.01
N PHE A 25 -3.98 -28.47 32.22
CA PHE A 25 -4.81 -29.00 31.12
C PHE A 25 -5.07 -27.94 30.05
N LEU A 26 -5.40 -26.70 30.45
CA LEU A 26 -5.59 -25.60 29.50
C LEU A 26 -4.29 -25.25 28.79
N GLU A 27 -3.16 -25.16 29.51
CA GLU A 27 -1.84 -24.89 28.93
C GLU A 27 -1.43 -25.98 27.93
N GLN A 28 -1.65 -27.25 28.25
CA GLN A 28 -1.37 -28.37 27.35
C GLN A 28 -2.32 -28.42 26.16
N ALA A 29 -3.60 -28.12 26.35
CA ALA A 29 -4.56 -28.03 25.26
C ALA A 29 -4.22 -26.86 24.32
N LEU A 30 -3.89 -25.69 24.88
CA LEU A 30 -3.43 -24.51 24.12
C LEU A 30 -2.11 -24.78 23.40
N GLN A 31 -1.15 -25.45 24.05
CA GLN A 31 0.12 -25.89 23.44
C GLN A 31 -0.08 -26.91 22.32
N SER A 32 -0.99 -27.87 22.49
CA SER A 32 -1.33 -28.85 21.45
C SER A 32 -2.08 -28.25 20.27
N LEU A 33 -2.69 -27.08 20.46
CA LEU A 33 -3.37 -26.30 19.44
C LEU A 33 -2.48 -25.20 18.84
N THR A 34 -1.29 -24.94 19.40
CA THR A 34 -0.35 -23.98 18.84
C THR A 34 0.45 -24.68 17.76
N ILE A 35 0.19 -24.31 16.50
CA ILE A 35 1.05 -24.68 15.38
C ILE A 35 2.45 -24.15 15.69
N ASP A 36 3.47 -24.98 15.56
CA ASP A 36 4.85 -24.48 15.52
C ASP A 36 5.00 -23.66 14.24
N VAL A 37 4.77 -22.36 14.37
CA VAL A 37 4.78 -21.39 13.27
C VAL A 37 6.12 -21.42 12.56
N ILE A 38 7.22 -21.63 13.29
CA ILE A 38 8.57 -21.69 12.71
C ILE A 38 8.71 -22.95 11.85
N GLU A 39 8.27 -24.11 12.34
CA GLU A 39 8.30 -25.34 11.54
C GLU A 39 7.42 -25.21 10.28
N ALA A 40 6.24 -24.60 10.42
CA ALA A 40 5.34 -24.34 9.30
C ALA A 40 5.98 -23.42 8.25
N LEU A 41 6.60 -22.31 8.67
CA LEU A 41 7.30 -21.38 7.80
C LEU A 41 8.49 -22.06 7.10
N LEU A 42 9.31 -22.82 7.83
CA LEU A 42 10.44 -23.57 7.25
C LEU A 42 9.99 -24.57 6.17
N LYS A 43 8.83 -25.20 6.36
CA LYS A 43 8.25 -26.09 5.35
C LYS A 43 7.88 -25.33 4.08
N GLN A 44 7.24 -24.16 4.20
CA GLN A 44 6.88 -23.34 3.04
C GLN A 44 8.11 -22.78 2.31
N ILE A 45 9.12 -22.35 3.06
CA ILE A 45 10.41 -21.89 2.50
C ILE A 45 11.03 -23.00 1.64
N LYS A 46 11.09 -24.24 2.14
CA LYS A 46 11.63 -25.39 1.38
C LYS A 46 10.88 -25.71 0.09
N ILE A 47 9.57 -25.44 0.04
CA ILE A 47 8.79 -25.56 -1.19
C ILE A 47 9.25 -24.48 -2.17
N LEU A 48 9.33 -23.23 -1.70
CA LEU A 48 9.66 -22.06 -2.53
C LEU A 48 11.12 -22.01 -2.99
N GLU A 49 12.05 -22.69 -2.32
CA GLU A 49 13.42 -22.90 -2.82
C GLU A 49 13.48 -23.56 -4.20
N LYS A 50 12.42 -24.27 -4.61
CA LYS A 50 12.33 -24.93 -5.91
C LYS A 50 11.62 -24.11 -6.97
N VAL A 51 11.23 -22.86 -6.68
CA VAL A 51 10.44 -22.04 -7.61
C VAL A 51 11.14 -21.82 -8.95
N ASP A 52 12.47 -21.78 -8.97
CA ASP A 52 13.27 -21.63 -10.19
C ASP A 52 13.21 -22.86 -11.11
N THR A 53 12.74 -24.01 -10.60
CA THR A 53 12.54 -25.23 -11.39
C THR A 53 11.22 -25.24 -12.15
N LEU A 54 10.32 -24.29 -11.86
CA LEU A 54 9.00 -24.19 -12.49
C LEU A 54 9.14 -23.80 -13.97
N GLY A 55 8.74 -24.72 -14.85
CA GLY A 55 8.71 -24.52 -16.29
C GLY A 55 7.50 -23.71 -16.76
N ASP A 56 7.50 -23.38 -18.06
CA ASP A 56 6.39 -22.68 -18.69
C ASP A 56 5.16 -23.60 -18.77
N GLY A 57 4.08 -23.23 -18.09
CA GLY A 57 2.82 -23.99 -18.08
C GLY A 57 2.69 -25.03 -16.96
N ASP A 58 3.71 -25.15 -16.11
CA ASP A 58 3.64 -26.00 -14.91
C ASP A 58 2.64 -25.45 -13.89
N ASP A 59 2.08 -26.35 -13.07
CA ASP A 59 1.16 -25.97 -12.01
C ASP A 59 1.89 -25.19 -10.90
N ALA A 60 1.55 -23.91 -10.77
CA ALA A 60 2.10 -23.02 -9.76
C ALA A 60 1.34 -23.06 -8.41
N THR A 61 0.26 -23.86 -8.31
CA THR A 61 -0.65 -23.85 -7.16
C THR A 61 0.05 -24.12 -5.83
N GLU A 62 1.00 -25.07 -5.79
CA GLU A 62 1.76 -25.38 -4.57
C GLU A 62 2.60 -24.17 -4.10
N TYR A 63 3.28 -23.48 -5.01
CA TYR A 63 4.10 -22.32 -4.70
C TYR A 63 3.26 -21.11 -4.28
N ILE A 64 2.13 -20.87 -4.94
CA ILE A 64 1.19 -19.80 -4.56
C ILE A 64 0.64 -20.08 -3.16
N THR A 65 0.21 -21.31 -2.91
CA THR A 65 -0.30 -21.72 -1.59
C THR A 65 0.77 -21.55 -0.49
N ALA A 66 2.03 -21.85 -0.80
CA ALA A 66 3.13 -21.64 0.13
C ALA A 66 3.36 -20.15 0.44
N LEU A 67 3.30 -19.27 -0.56
CA LEU A 67 3.39 -17.81 -0.37
C LEU A 67 2.21 -17.26 0.44
N ASP A 68 0.99 -17.70 0.14
CA ASP A 68 -0.23 -17.32 0.87
C ASP A 68 -0.13 -17.76 2.34
N THR A 69 0.31 -19.00 2.58
CA THR A 69 0.50 -19.54 3.93
C THR A 69 1.52 -18.73 4.72
N ILE A 70 2.65 -18.36 4.12
CA ILE A 70 3.63 -17.48 4.78
C ILE A 70 3.01 -16.12 5.10
N SER A 71 2.30 -15.54 4.13
CA SER A 71 1.62 -14.24 4.24
C SER A 71 0.66 -14.20 5.44
N GLU A 72 -0.14 -15.26 5.62
CA GLU A 72 -1.03 -15.41 6.78
C GLU A 72 -0.29 -15.36 8.13
N PHE A 73 0.90 -15.97 8.21
CA PHE A 73 1.70 -15.96 9.44
C PHE A 73 2.42 -14.64 9.69
N VAL A 74 2.95 -13.98 8.65
CA VAL A 74 3.74 -12.75 8.80
C VAL A 74 2.89 -11.48 8.97
N CYS A 75 1.57 -11.62 9.02
CA CYS A 75 0.67 -10.56 9.51
C CYS A 75 1.06 -10.08 10.93
N ASP A 76 1.66 -10.97 11.73
CA ASP A 76 2.24 -10.65 13.03
C ASP A 76 3.69 -10.15 12.88
N ILE A 77 4.00 -9.01 13.52
CA ILE A 77 5.31 -8.33 13.37
C ILE A 77 6.46 -9.18 13.92
N ASP A 78 6.25 -9.90 15.03
CA ASP A 78 7.28 -10.75 15.61
C ASP A 78 7.58 -11.93 14.68
N THR A 79 6.52 -12.55 14.14
CA THR A 79 6.62 -13.63 13.15
C THR A 79 7.27 -13.16 11.85
N ALA A 80 6.97 -11.95 11.37
CA ALA A 80 7.64 -11.34 10.21
C ALA A 80 9.15 -11.16 10.44
N ASN A 81 9.55 -10.75 11.65
CA ASN A 81 10.95 -10.60 12.01
C ASN A 81 11.64 -11.97 12.13
N ASP A 82 10.96 -12.96 12.68
CA ASP A 82 11.46 -14.33 12.79
C ASP A 82 11.59 -14.99 11.42
N PHE A 83 10.66 -14.73 10.49
CA PHE A 83 10.75 -15.17 9.09
C PHE A 83 12.08 -14.74 8.44
N HIS A 84 12.52 -13.50 8.68
CA HIS A 84 13.86 -13.08 8.26
C HIS A 84 14.97 -13.87 8.96
N LYS A 85 14.92 -14.01 10.29
CA LYS A 85 15.97 -14.67 11.09
C LYS A 85 16.16 -16.15 10.72
N ILE A 86 15.10 -16.84 10.31
CA ILE A 86 15.16 -18.24 9.86
C ILE A 86 15.58 -18.38 8.39
N GLY A 87 15.97 -17.28 7.73
CA GLY A 87 16.45 -17.28 6.35
C GLY A 87 15.35 -17.19 5.30
N GLY A 88 14.12 -16.82 5.65
CA GLY A 88 12.99 -16.78 4.72
C GLY A 88 13.18 -15.82 3.53
N PHE A 89 14.05 -14.82 3.64
CA PHE A 89 14.29 -13.85 2.57
C PHE A 89 14.97 -14.43 1.33
N VAL A 90 15.59 -15.63 1.42
CA VAL A 90 16.27 -16.28 0.29
C VAL A 90 15.33 -16.59 -0.87
N ILE A 91 14.04 -16.78 -0.59
CA ILE A 91 13.02 -17.09 -1.61
C ILE A 91 12.53 -15.87 -2.38
N MET A 92 12.72 -14.65 -1.85
CA MET A 92 12.07 -13.45 -2.39
C MET A 92 12.56 -13.13 -3.80
N GLN A 93 13.87 -13.15 -4.04
CA GLN A 93 14.42 -12.81 -5.35
C GLN A 93 14.02 -13.82 -6.45
N PRO A 94 14.14 -15.16 -6.24
CA PRO A 94 13.59 -16.16 -7.16
C PRO A 94 12.11 -15.94 -7.47
N CYS A 95 11.27 -15.73 -6.45
CA CYS A 95 9.84 -15.53 -6.65
C CYS A 95 9.51 -14.24 -7.43
N LEU A 96 10.20 -13.13 -7.15
CA LEU A 96 10.02 -11.85 -7.87
C LEU A 96 10.44 -11.92 -9.34
N LYS A 97 11.37 -12.83 -9.69
CA LYS A 97 11.83 -13.04 -11.06
C LYS A 97 11.14 -14.21 -11.76
N CYS A 98 10.20 -14.87 -11.08
CA CYS A 98 9.49 -16.01 -11.63
C CYS A 98 8.71 -15.63 -12.89
N LYS A 99 8.70 -16.52 -13.88
CA LYS A 99 7.90 -16.31 -15.11
C LYS A 99 6.40 -16.27 -14.83
N ASN A 100 5.95 -17.00 -13.80
CA ASN A 100 4.54 -17.02 -13.43
C ASN A 100 4.15 -15.69 -12.74
N PRO A 101 3.21 -14.93 -13.30
CA PRO A 101 2.85 -13.63 -12.76
C PRO A 101 2.14 -13.70 -11.41
N LYS A 102 1.41 -14.78 -11.11
CA LYS A 102 0.77 -14.93 -9.79
C LYS A 102 1.83 -15.06 -8.69
N ILE A 103 2.90 -15.82 -8.95
CA ILE A 103 4.03 -15.94 -8.01
C ILE A 103 4.70 -14.58 -7.80
N ARG A 104 4.95 -13.80 -8.88
CA ARG A 104 5.51 -12.45 -8.74
C ARG A 104 4.61 -11.53 -7.93
N ALA A 105 3.29 -11.57 -8.17
CA ALA A 105 2.31 -10.78 -7.46
C ALA A 105 2.29 -11.12 -5.96
N GLU A 106 2.25 -12.40 -5.60
CA GLU A 106 2.27 -12.82 -4.19
C GLU A 106 3.62 -12.59 -3.51
N ALA A 107 4.73 -12.68 -4.24
CA ALA A 107 6.04 -12.28 -3.71
C ALA A 107 6.10 -10.78 -3.39
N CYS A 108 5.51 -9.93 -4.24
CA CYS A 108 5.36 -8.51 -3.95
C CYS A 108 4.44 -8.29 -2.74
N ASN A 109 3.34 -9.05 -2.64
CA ASN A 109 2.43 -8.97 -1.51
C ASN A 109 3.12 -9.32 -0.18
N LEU A 110 3.87 -10.42 -0.16
CA LEU A 110 4.64 -10.86 1.00
C LEU A 110 5.67 -9.81 1.43
N LEU A 111 6.39 -9.17 0.50
CA LEU A 111 7.27 -8.04 0.84
C LEU A 111 6.51 -6.88 1.49
N ALA A 112 5.30 -6.61 1.01
CA ALA A 112 4.46 -5.54 1.55
C ALA A 112 4.04 -5.83 3.00
N GLU A 113 3.60 -7.06 3.27
CA GLU A 113 3.18 -7.51 4.60
C GLU A 113 4.35 -7.51 5.59
N LEU A 114 5.50 -8.05 5.17
CA LEU A 114 6.73 -8.01 5.98
C LEU A 114 7.10 -6.58 6.39
N CYS A 115 6.89 -5.59 5.51
CA CYS A 115 7.26 -4.19 5.76
C CYS A 115 6.16 -3.35 6.42
N GLN A 116 4.91 -3.81 6.45
CA GLN A 116 3.78 -2.99 6.85
C GLN A 116 3.90 -2.60 8.33
N ASN A 117 4.15 -1.31 8.59
CA ASN A 117 4.40 -0.77 9.93
C ASN A 117 5.52 -1.51 10.70
N ASN A 118 6.49 -2.10 9.99
CA ASN A 118 7.59 -2.88 10.58
C ASN A 118 8.96 -2.27 10.20
N PRO A 119 9.54 -1.37 11.04
CA PRO A 119 10.83 -0.75 10.77
C PRO A 119 12.00 -1.73 10.61
N TYR A 120 11.94 -2.88 11.27
CA TYR A 120 13.00 -3.90 11.18
C TYR A 120 13.04 -4.48 9.76
N CYS A 121 11.92 -5.02 9.29
CA CYS A 121 11.82 -5.60 7.95
C CYS A 121 11.96 -4.54 6.86
N GLN A 122 11.45 -3.33 7.06
CA GLN A 122 11.70 -2.21 6.14
C GLN A 122 13.20 -1.99 5.92
N ARG A 123 14.01 -1.97 6.98
CA ARG A 123 15.48 -1.85 6.88
C ARG A 123 16.09 -3.05 6.15
N VAL A 124 15.72 -4.27 6.54
CA VAL A 124 16.23 -5.51 5.91
C VAL A 124 15.95 -5.52 4.41
N VAL A 125 14.74 -5.16 4.00
CA VAL A 125 14.33 -5.11 2.58
C VAL A 125 15.16 -4.11 1.79
N LEU A 126 15.48 -2.95 2.38
CA LEU A 126 16.33 -1.94 1.75
C LEU A 126 17.80 -2.38 1.66
N GLU A 127 18.32 -3.02 2.70
CA GLU A 127 19.71 -3.54 2.75
C GLU A 127 19.95 -4.67 1.75
N ASN A 128 18.93 -5.50 1.48
CA ASN A 128 18.97 -6.57 0.50
C ASN A 128 18.69 -6.12 -0.94
N GLY A 129 18.49 -4.82 -1.19
CA GLY A 129 18.34 -4.28 -2.54
C GLY A 129 17.01 -4.63 -3.22
N PHE A 130 15.93 -4.82 -2.45
CA PHE A 130 14.60 -5.08 -3.03
C PHE A 130 13.91 -3.82 -3.58
N MET A 131 14.28 -2.61 -3.13
CA MET A 131 13.75 -1.37 -3.69
C MET A 131 13.95 -1.27 -5.21
N PRO A 132 15.17 -1.38 -5.79
CA PRO A 132 15.35 -1.30 -7.24
C PRO A 132 14.59 -2.41 -7.99
N MET A 133 14.49 -3.62 -7.44
CA MET A 133 13.72 -4.71 -8.06
C MET A 133 12.22 -4.38 -8.13
N LEU A 134 11.63 -3.87 -7.04
CA LEU A 134 10.23 -3.45 -7.04
C LEU A 134 9.97 -2.31 -8.02
N ILE A 135 10.90 -1.37 -8.14
CA ILE A 135 10.80 -0.25 -9.06
C ILE A 135 10.87 -0.73 -10.52
N GLU A 136 11.75 -1.68 -10.84
CA GLU A 136 11.82 -2.32 -12.15
C GLU A 136 10.49 -3.05 -12.50
N ILE A 137 9.91 -3.76 -11.54
CA ILE A 137 8.59 -4.41 -11.70
C ILE A 137 7.50 -3.37 -12.00
N VAL A 138 7.46 -2.25 -11.25
CA VAL A 138 6.47 -1.19 -11.48
C VAL A 138 6.59 -0.57 -12.88
N GLU A 139 7.82 -0.42 -13.37
CA GLU A 139 8.09 0.18 -14.68
C GLU A 139 7.75 -0.76 -15.83
N TYR A 140 8.15 -2.03 -15.75
CA TYR A 140 8.20 -2.93 -16.90
C TYR A 140 7.28 -4.14 -16.85
N ASP A 141 6.72 -4.52 -15.69
CA ASP A 141 5.88 -5.72 -15.63
C ASP A 141 4.58 -5.54 -16.46
N PRO A 142 4.27 -6.48 -17.37
CA PRO A 142 3.09 -6.39 -18.20
C PRO A 142 1.80 -6.62 -17.41
N GLU A 143 1.87 -7.36 -16.31
CA GLU A 143 0.68 -7.81 -15.58
C GLU A 143 0.23 -6.77 -14.57
N VAL A 144 -1.01 -6.32 -14.71
CA VAL A 144 -1.60 -5.26 -13.87
C VAL A 144 -1.58 -5.64 -12.39
N GLU A 145 -1.85 -6.90 -12.07
CA GLU A 145 -1.89 -7.34 -10.67
C GLU A 145 -0.49 -7.34 -10.03
N VAL A 146 0.54 -7.72 -10.79
CA VAL A 146 1.92 -7.70 -10.30
C VAL A 146 2.35 -6.27 -9.99
N VAL A 147 2.11 -5.33 -10.92
CA VAL A 147 2.42 -3.90 -10.72
C VAL A 147 1.64 -3.34 -9.52
N ALA A 148 0.36 -3.71 -9.37
CA ALA A 148 -0.47 -3.24 -8.27
C ALA A 148 0.04 -3.73 -6.89
N LYS A 149 0.53 -4.97 -6.79
CA LYS A 149 1.16 -5.52 -5.59
C LYS A 149 2.55 -4.91 -5.34
N ALA A 150 3.34 -4.66 -6.38
CA ALA A 150 4.63 -3.98 -6.26
C ALA A 150 4.46 -2.53 -5.76
N LEU A 151 3.48 -1.79 -6.27
CA LEU A 151 3.12 -0.46 -5.76
C LEU A 151 2.72 -0.50 -4.27
N TYR A 152 2.01 -1.55 -3.86
CA TYR A 152 1.67 -1.75 -2.45
C TYR A 152 2.91 -2.03 -1.59
N ALA A 153 3.82 -2.89 -2.05
CA ALA A 153 5.09 -3.14 -1.38
C ALA A 153 5.92 -1.87 -1.21
N VAL A 154 6.08 -1.08 -2.28
CA VAL A 154 6.77 0.22 -2.22
C VAL A 154 6.12 1.14 -1.20
N SER A 155 4.78 1.21 -1.16
CA SER A 155 4.04 2.00 -0.16
C SER A 155 4.37 1.58 1.27
N CYS A 156 4.37 0.27 1.57
CA CYS A 156 4.71 -0.24 2.89
C CYS A 156 6.18 0.01 3.27
N ILE A 157 7.08 0.03 2.30
CA ILE A 157 8.51 0.27 2.53
C ILE A 157 8.82 1.76 2.82
N VAL A 158 8.19 2.69 2.09
CA VAL A 158 8.55 4.12 2.16
C VAL A 158 7.76 4.91 3.19
N ARG A 159 6.55 4.46 3.58
CA ARG A 159 5.72 5.17 4.56
C ARG A 159 6.37 5.13 5.94
N GLN A 160 6.46 6.30 6.58
CA GLN A 160 7.10 6.48 7.89
C GLN A 160 8.57 6.01 7.93
N ASN A 161 9.24 5.96 6.78
CA ASN A 161 10.61 5.48 6.66
C ASN A 161 11.43 6.41 5.75
N ALA A 162 12.21 7.31 6.37
CA ALA A 162 13.02 8.29 5.65
C ALA A 162 14.09 7.64 4.75
N THR A 163 14.72 6.56 5.21
CA THR A 163 15.71 5.81 4.42
C THR A 163 15.06 5.14 3.22
N GLY A 164 13.87 4.56 3.40
CA GLY A 164 13.08 3.98 2.32
C GLY A 164 12.71 5.01 1.27
N CYS A 165 12.24 6.19 1.68
CA CYS A 165 11.94 7.26 0.73
C CYS A 165 13.19 7.77 0.01
N ALA A 166 14.31 7.93 0.72
CA ALA A 166 15.58 8.34 0.10
C ALA A 166 16.02 7.34 -0.99
N GLN A 167 15.94 6.03 -0.73
CA GLN A 167 16.22 5.02 -1.74
C GLN A 167 15.21 5.04 -2.90
N PHE A 168 13.91 5.18 -2.60
CA PHE A 168 12.88 5.33 -3.62
C PHE A 168 13.19 6.48 -4.59
N ILE A 169 13.62 7.63 -4.07
CA ILE A 169 14.05 8.78 -4.88
C ILE A 169 15.34 8.46 -5.64
N GLN A 170 16.33 7.85 -4.98
CA GLN A 170 17.61 7.47 -5.59
C GLN A 170 17.42 6.56 -6.81
N TYR A 171 16.49 5.62 -6.74
CA TYR A 171 16.15 4.71 -7.83
C TYR A 171 15.09 5.28 -8.80
N LYS A 172 14.95 6.61 -8.89
CA LYS A 172 14.05 7.31 -9.81
C LYS A 172 12.56 6.95 -9.65
N GLY A 173 12.14 6.49 -8.47
CA GLY A 173 10.79 6.02 -8.22
C GLY A 173 9.72 7.08 -8.50
N ILE A 174 9.99 8.36 -8.26
CA ILE A 174 9.08 9.46 -8.62
C ILE A 174 8.86 9.53 -10.14
N GLN A 175 9.93 9.45 -10.94
CA GLN A 175 9.78 9.48 -12.40
C GLN A 175 9.04 8.25 -12.92
N ILE A 176 9.32 7.08 -12.34
CA ILE A 176 8.69 5.82 -12.74
C ILE A 176 7.20 5.85 -12.41
N PHE A 177 6.80 6.37 -11.24
CA PHE A 177 5.39 6.56 -10.92
C PHE A 177 4.68 7.50 -11.89
N LEU A 178 5.33 8.59 -12.33
CA LEU A 178 4.76 9.45 -13.36
C LEU A 178 4.51 8.69 -14.67
N ASN A 179 5.49 7.90 -15.12
CA ASN A 179 5.36 7.08 -16.32
C ASN A 179 4.26 6.00 -16.16
N THR A 180 4.15 5.39 -14.98
CA THR A 180 3.12 4.39 -14.68
C THR A 180 1.71 5.01 -14.68
N LEU A 181 1.54 6.24 -14.21
CA LEU A 181 0.25 6.98 -14.30
C LEU A 181 -0.18 7.19 -15.75
N GLN A 182 0.77 7.39 -16.69
CA GLN A 182 0.46 7.55 -18.11
C GLN A 182 -0.08 6.28 -18.77
N ARG A 183 0.08 5.10 -18.15
CA ARG A 183 -0.60 3.86 -18.57
C ARG A 183 -2.12 3.92 -18.34
N ASN A 184 -2.59 4.90 -17.56
CA ASN A 184 -3.99 5.22 -17.30
C ASN A 184 -4.84 4.05 -16.75
N VAL A 185 -4.23 3.21 -15.89
CA VAL A 185 -4.91 2.09 -15.21
C VAL A 185 -5.39 2.54 -13.83
N GLU A 186 -6.69 2.42 -13.55
CA GLU A 186 -7.31 2.94 -12.31
C GLU A 186 -6.64 2.43 -11.03
N LYS A 187 -6.31 1.13 -10.95
CA LYS A 187 -5.60 0.54 -9.80
C LYS A 187 -4.26 1.23 -9.53
N PHE A 188 -3.53 1.63 -10.58
CA PHE A 188 -2.25 2.33 -10.43
C PHE A 188 -2.47 3.77 -9.98
N ASN A 189 -3.43 4.45 -10.60
CA ASN A 189 -3.79 5.83 -10.26
C ASN A 189 -4.15 5.97 -8.78
N ILE A 190 -5.01 5.07 -8.27
CA ILE A 190 -5.39 5.02 -6.85
C ILE A 190 -4.16 4.87 -5.96
N LYS A 191 -3.35 3.82 -6.17
CA LYS A 191 -2.22 3.48 -5.30
C LYS A 191 -1.13 4.55 -5.32
N ILE A 192 -0.79 5.05 -6.52
CA ILE A 192 0.24 6.08 -6.70
C ILE A 192 -0.23 7.40 -6.09
N CYS A 193 -1.42 7.88 -6.43
CA CYS A 193 -1.89 9.19 -5.95
C CYS A 193 -2.09 9.20 -4.43
N PHE A 194 -2.59 8.09 -3.86
CA PHE A 194 -2.65 7.93 -2.41
C PHE A 194 -1.26 8.02 -1.77
N LEU A 195 -0.29 7.25 -2.25
CA LEU A 195 1.06 7.23 -1.67
C LEU A 195 1.74 8.59 -1.79
N LEU A 196 1.66 9.25 -2.95
CA LEU A 196 2.23 10.57 -3.15
C LEU A 196 1.59 11.63 -2.23
N ASN A 197 0.28 11.56 -1.97
CA ASN A 197 -0.38 12.42 -0.99
C ASN A 197 0.18 12.24 0.43
N VAL A 198 0.41 10.99 0.84
CA VAL A 198 1.01 10.66 2.14
C VAL A 198 2.45 11.19 2.22
N LEU A 199 3.24 11.04 1.15
CA LEU A 199 4.62 11.52 1.10
C LEU A 199 4.70 13.07 1.08
N CYS A 200 3.83 13.75 0.35
CA CYS A 200 3.69 15.21 0.37
C CYS A 200 3.36 15.78 1.75
N THR A 201 2.72 14.99 2.62
CA THR A 201 2.39 15.41 3.99
C THR A 201 3.54 15.15 4.97
N SER A 202 4.33 14.10 4.72
CA SER A 202 5.41 13.68 5.62
C SER A 202 6.79 14.26 5.27
N GLN A 203 6.98 14.79 4.05
CA GLN A 203 8.26 15.31 3.57
C GLN A 203 8.12 16.70 2.94
N ALA A 204 8.84 17.68 3.47
CA ALA A 204 8.68 19.09 3.14
C ALA A 204 8.98 19.44 1.67
N ASP A 205 9.97 18.80 1.05
CA ASP A 205 10.43 19.08 -0.32
C ASP A 205 9.71 18.22 -1.38
N PHE A 206 8.88 17.27 -0.96
CA PHE A 206 8.30 16.28 -1.85
C PHE A 206 7.33 16.91 -2.85
N LYS A 207 6.49 17.87 -2.43
CA LYS A 207 5.61 18.64 -3.33
C LYS A 207 6.39 19.29 -4.47
N SER A 208 7.48 20.00 -4.14
CA SER A 208 8.33 20.70 -5.12
C SER A 208 8.97 19.74 -6.12
N ARG A 209 9.37 18.54 -5.68
CA ARG A 209 9.90 17.49 -6.58
C ARG A 209 8.86 17.02 -7.59
N LEU A 210 7.61 16.77 -7.15
CA LEU A 210 6.52 16.35 -8.05
C LEU A 210 6.20 17.43 -9.09
N ILE A 211 6.16 18.69 -8.68
CA ILE A 211 5.92 19.81 -9.59
C ILE A 211 7.04 19.92 -10.63
N PHE A 212 8.30 19.90 -10.18
CA PHE A 212 9.47 19.98 -11.06
C PHE A 212 9.52 18.84 -12.10
N ILE A 213 9.10 17.63 -11.71
CA ILE A 213 9.06 16.46 -12.60
C ILE A 213 7.88 16.50 -13.59
N GLY A 214 6.89 17.37 -13.37
CA GLY A 214 5.77 17.56 -14.30
C GLY A 214 4.55 16.70 -14.00
N TYR A 215 4.22 16.51 -12.72
CA TYR A 215 3.00 15.79 -12.32
C TYR A 215 1.71 16.52 -12.71
N ILE A 216 1.68 17.86 -12.66
CA ILE A 216 0.46 18.66 -12.89
C ILE A 216 -0.21 18.34 -14.23
N PRO A 217 0.49 18.38 -15.40
CA PRO A 217 -0.12 18.05 -16.68
C PRO A 217 -0.67 16.62 -16.74
N VAL A 218 0.04 15.65 -16.14
CA VAL A 218 -0.41 14.25 -16.12
C VAL A 218 -1.69 14.11 -15.30
N LEU A 219 -1.78 14.75 -14.12
CA LEU A 219 -2.99 14.70 -13.29
C LEU A 219 -4.21 15.31 -14.00
N PHE A 220 -4.03 16.45 -14.69
CA PHE A 220 -5.10 17.02 -15.53
C PHE A 220 -5.52 16.08 -16.68
N SER A 221 -4.56 15.41 -17.33
CA SER A 221 -4.87 14.46 -18.40
C SER A 221 -5.70 13.26 -17.90
N LEU A 222 -5.47 12.80 -16.67
CA LEU A 222 -6.21 11.68 -16.07
C LEU A 222 -7.68 12.03 -15.79
N ILE A 223 -7.98 13.26 -15.40
CA ILE A 223 -9.36 13.75 -15.16
C ILE A 223 -10.03 14.34 -16.40
N SER A 224 -9.36 14.33 -17.56
CA SER A 224 -9.96 14.77 -18.82
C SER A 224 -10.91 13.73 -19.44
N SER A 225 -10.97 12.53 -18.86
CA SER A 225 -11.87 11.44 -19.24
C SER A 225 -13.18 11.50 -18.43
N PRO A 226 -14.22 10.71 -18.79
CA PRO A 226 -15.40 10.56 -17.93
C PRO A 226 -15.00 10.15 -16.49
N PRO A 227 -15.75 10.55 -15.45
CA PRO A 227 -15.41 10.26 -14.06
C PRO A 227 -15.16 8.77 -13.80
N ARG A 228 -14.12 8.47 -13.02
CA ARG A 228 -13.68 7.13 -12.64
C ARG A 228 -13.45 7.02 -11.14
N SER A 229 -13.41 5.79 -10.64
CA SER A 229 -13.15 5.51 -9.23
C SER A 229 -11.79 6.02 -8.73
N SER A 230 -10.82 6.20 -9.64
CA SER A 230 -9.50 6.74 -9.28
C SER A 230 -9.45 8.24 -9.08
N ASP A 231 -10.45 8.98 -9.57
CA ASP A 231 -10.33 10.42 -9.75
C ASP A 231 -10.37 11.19 -8.43
N GLU A 232 -11.04 10.66 -7.39
CA GLU A 232 -10.95 11.18 -6.02
C GLU A 232 -9.48 11.36 -5.59
N HIS A 233 -8.66 10.33 -5.78
CA HIS A 233 -7.25 10.37 -5.38
C HIS A 233 -6.41 11.29 -6.29
N VAL A 234 -6.75 11.36 -7.59
CA VAL A 234 -6.07 12.24 -8.54
C VAL A 234 -6.34 13.70 -8.21
N LEU A 235 -7.60 14.06 -7.96
CA LEU A 235 -8.02 15.40 -7.58
C LEU A 235 -7.45 15.78 -6.21
N ALA A 236 -7.48 14.88 -5.23
CA ALA A 236 -6.87 15.11 -3.93
C ALA A 236 -5.37 15.42 -4.05
N LEU A 237 -4.62 14.67 -4.88
CA LEU A 237 -3.20 14.96 -5.12
C LEU A 237 -3.00 16.29 -5.83
N LEU A 238 -3.81 16.59 -6.86
CA LEU A 238 -3.71 17.84 -7.60
C LEU A 238 -3.95 19.04 -6.68
N LEU A 239 -5.01 19.00 -5.85
CA LEU A 239 -5.29 20.01 -4.84
C LEU A 239 -4.10 20.16 -3.88
N LYS A 240 -3.58 19.05 -3.34
CA LYS A 240 -2.44 19.06 -2.42
C LYS A 240 -1.19 19.74 -3.01
N LEU A 241 -0.97 19.63 -4.32
CA LEU A 241 0.16 20.22 -5.02
C LEU A 241 0.01 21.74 -5.25
N ILE A 242 -1.21 22.21 -5.51
CA ILE A 242 -1.48 23.63 -5.78
C ILE A 242 -1.73 24.44 -4.50
N GLU A 243 -2.24 23.79 -3.45
CA GLU A 243 -2.47 24.41 -2.15
C GLU A 243 -1.16 24.93 -1.55
N GLU A 244 -1.20 26.21 -1.14
CA GLU A 244 -0.08 26.93 -0.53
C GLU A 244 1.18 26.96 -1.41
N ASN A 245 1.02 26.82 -2.74
CA ASN A 245 2.13 26.75 -3.67
C ASN A 245 1.92 27.67 -4.90
N PRO A 246 2.34 28.94 -4.82
CA PRO A 246 2.18 29.90 -5.90
C PRO A 246 2.87 29.49 -7.22
N SER A 247 3.98 28.74 -7.13
CA SER A 247 4.68 28.25 -8.33
C SER A 247 3.82 27.22 -9.08
N ALA A 248 3.25 26.25 -8.35
CA ALA A 248 2.35 25.26 -8.93
C ALA A 248 1.11 25.91 -9.56
N VAL A 249 0.53 26.90 -8.89
CA VAL A 249 -0.60 27.67 -9.42
C VAL A 249 -0.23 28.40 -10.71
N ASN A 250 0.95 29.01 -10.76
CA ASN A 250 1.44 29.67 -11.98
C ASN A 250 1.67 28.65 -13.12
N ASP A 251 2.21 27.48 -12.84
CA ASP A 251 2.41 26.41 -13.83
C ASP A 251 1.06 25.91 -14.39
N CYS A 252 0.05 25.72 -13.53
CA CYS A 252 -1.32 25.45 -13.96
C CYS A 252 -1.87 26.57 -14.86
N LYS A 253 -1.61 27.84 -14.49
CA LYS A 253 -2.11 29.01 -15.22
C LYS A 253 -1.44 29.22 -16.58
N GLN A 254 -0.24 28.69 -16.82
CA GLN A 254 0.37 28.72 -18.15
C GLN A 254 -0.50 27.98 -19.19
N ASN A 255 -1.31 27.00 -18.75
CA ASN A 255 -2.33 26.33 -19.55
C ASN A 255 -3.74 26.59 -19.01
N ALA A 256 -3.99 27.80 -18.49
CA ALA A 256 -5.23 28.17 -17.78
C ALA A 256 -6.52 27.83 -18.54
N LEU A 257 -6.56 28.07 -19.86
CA LEU A 257 -7.73 27.80 -20.70
C LEU A 257 -8.09 26.30 -20.69
N SER A 258 -7.10 25.44 -20.93
CA SER A 258 -7.28 23.99 -20.91
C SER A 258 -7.63 23.47 -19.51
N ALA A 259 -6.95 23.98 -18.47
CA ALA A 259 -7.24 23.59 -17.09
C ALA A 259 -8.67 23.97 -16.68
N LYS A 260 -9.15 25.16 -17.08
CA LYS A 260 -10.51 25.63 -16.82
C LYS A 260 -11.55 24.74 -17.51
N GLU A 261 -11.37 24.48 -18.80
CA GLU A 261 -12.28 23.63 -19.59
C GLU A 261 -12.38 22.21 -19.00
N VAL A 262 -11.25 21.62 -18.62
CA VAL A 262 -11.22 20.28 -17.99
C VAL A 262 -12.00 20.27 -16.67
N LEU A 263 -11.78 21.26 -15.80
CA LEU A 263 -12.47 21.33 -14.51
C LEU A 263 -13.97 21.62 -14.66
N GLU A 264 -14.38 22.48 -15.60
CA GLU A 264 -15.80 22.77 -15.86
C GLU A 264 -16.52 21.56 -16.45
N HIS A 265 -15.88 20.87 -17.39
CA HIS A 265 -16.41 19.62 -17.94
C HIS A 265 -16.53 18.54 -16.86
N TYR A 266 -15.48 18.34 -16.05
CA TYR A 266 -15.48 17.36 -14.97
C TYR A 266 -16.55 17.68 -13.93
N SER A 267 -16.61 18.94 -13.45
CA SER A 267 -17.62 19.41 -12.50
C SER A 267 -19.04 19.14 -13.02
N SER A 268 -19.31 19.42 -14.31
CA SER A 268 -20.62 19.14 -14.91
C SER A 268 -21.00 17.65 -14.91
N ALA A 269 -20.01 16.76 -14.98
CA ALA A 269 -20.21 15.32 -15.01
C ALA A 269 -20.49 14.72 -13.62
N VAL A 270 -19.96 15.31 -12.55
CA VAL A 270 -20.11 14.82 -11.17
C VAL A 270 -21.21 15.54 -10.37
N LYS A 271 -21.58 16.76 -10.76
CA LYS A 271 -22.48 17.64 -10.00
C LYS A 271 -23.77 16.97 -9.55
N GLY A 272 -24.01 16.98 -8.23
CA GLY A 272 -25.26 16.53 -7.62
C GLY A 272 -25.45 15.01 -7.60
N LYS A 273 -24.37 14.25 -7.80
CA LYS A 273 -24.37 12.79 -7.67
C LYS A 273 -23.71 12.40 -6.36
N GLU A 274 -24.43 11.68 -5.50
CA GLU A 274 -23.94 11.29 -4.17
C GLU A 274 -22.67 10.46 -4.23
N GLU A 275 -22.50 9.63 -5.27
CA GLU A 275 -21.29 8.82 -5.44
C GLU A 275 -20.01 9.61 -5.74
N TYR A 276 -20.10 10.89 -6.11
CA TYR A 276 -18.96 11.75 -6.48
C TYR A 276 -18.81 12.98 -5.58
N LEU A 277 -19.33 12.92 -4.35
CA LEU A 277 -19.37 14.08 -3.45
C LEU A 277 -17.95 14.60 -3.13
N ASN A 278 -17.00 13.69 -2.89
CA ASN A 278 -15.60 14.05 -2.64
C ASN A 278 -14.96 14.69 -3.88
N GLU A 279 -15.17 14.11 -5.06
CA GLU A 279 -14.65 14.61 -6.33
C GLU A 279 -15.20 15.99 -6.68
N GLU A 280 -16.49 16.23 -6.43
CA GLU A 280 -17.12 17.54 -6.58
C GLU A 280 -16.47 18.57 -5.64
N GLU A 281 -16.28 18.23 -4.36
CA GLU A 281 -15.62 19.10 -3.38
C GLU A 281 -14.17 19.43 -3.78
N TYR A 282 -13.38 18.43 -4.18
CA TYR A 282 -12.01 18.65 -4.62
C TYR A 282 -11.94 19.48 -5.91
N CYS A 283 -12.79 19.18 -6.89
CA CYS A 283 -12.84 19.92 -8.16
C CYS A 283 -13.19 21.40 -7.93
N ASN A 284 -14.18 21.68 -7.08
CA ASN A 284 -14.54 23.05 -6.71
C ASN A 284 -13.40 23.78 -5.98
N SER A 285 -12.73 23.09 -5.07
CA SER A 285 -11.58 23.65 -4.34
C SER A 285 -10.43 23.99 -5.29
N ILE A 286 -10.11 23.10 -6.24
CA ILE A 286 -9.10 23.33 -7.27
C ILE A 286 -9.49 24.54 -8.14
N TYR A 287 -10.75 24.61 -8.57
CA TYR A 287 -11.24 25.74 -9.36
C TYR A 287 -11.06 27.08 -8.63
N ASN A 288 -11.42 27.13 -7.35
CA ASN A 288 -11.31 28.33 -6.53
C ASN A 288 -9.86 28.77 -6.30
N VAL A 289 -8.93 27.82 -6.14
CA VAL A 289 -7.49 28.11 -6.00
C VAL A 289 -6.91 28.68 -7.29
N LEU A 290 -7.31 28.14 -8.45
CA LEU A 290 -6.77 28.55 -9.75
C LEU A 290 -7.43 29.82 -10.30
N PHE A 291 -8.74 29.98 -10.09
CA PHE A 291 -9.58 31.05 -10.65
C PHE A 291 -10.38 31.75 -9.55
N PRO A 292 -9.72 32.43 -8.59
CA PRO A 292 -10.42 33.16 -7.54
C PRO A 292 -11.33 34.23 -8.17
N GLN A 293 -12.58 34.31 -7.68
CA GLN A 293 -13.45 35.42 -8.07
C GLN A 293 -12.92 36.68 -7.39
N ASN A 294 -12.52 37.67 -8.20
CA ASN A 294 -12.12 39.01 -7.75
C ASN A 294 -13.32 39.80 -7.24
#